data_AF-A0A0E3N9D4-F1
#
_entry.id   AF-A0A0E3N9D4-F1
#
_cell.length_a   1.000
_cell.length_b   1.000
_cell.length_c   1.000
_cell.angle_alpha   90.00
_cell.angle_beta   90.00
_cell.angle_gamma   90.00
#
_symmetry.space_group_name_H-M   'P 1'
#
loop_
_entity.id
_entity.type
_entity.pdbx_description
1 polymer ?
#
loop_
_entity_poly.entity_id
_entity_poly.type
_entity_poly.pdbx_seq_one_letter_code
_entity_poly.pdbx_strand_id
1 'polypeptide(L)'
;MKIDNRTVIFSGIFFVLFFMTIGNATAGSERNSVIYEDRIVWQDDSNGNWDIQMYNISTSAKIPITNDEAEQQNPDIYGNRIVWQDSRNGGRENGDIYMYNISTSTETQVTPNKSCQMNPNIYGDRVVWADDRNGNWDIYMYNISTATKSKISNTGSANYPAIYENRIVWQDSRNGNEDIYMFTLDLDEVPPVNGNETENDTDNCTEFPDNEFDAGTDDGTDDETQIPDNCSSELTPLDRILALKEYVECTYKCQVKTKTGLATLLDTSMCHYENCDNAKAVSMLKSFIHLAREMEMCNQISADEADYMEREAKRIIDQIEAN
;
A
#
# COMPACT_ATOMS: atom_id res chain seq x y z
N MET A 1 14.15 3.38 38.56
CA MET A 1 15.47 2.83 38.96
C MET A 1 16.52 3.43 38.02
N LYS A 2 17.53 4.17 38.52
CA LYS A 2 18.65 4.63 37.67
C LYS A 2 19.58 3.45 37.39
N ILE A 3 20.10 3.35 36.18
CA ILE A 3 21.17 2.39 35.81
C ILE A 3 22.28 3.17 35.13
N ASP A 4 23.52 2.98 35.61
CA ASP A 4 24.73 3.59 35.07
C ASP A 4 25.24 2.86 33.83
N ASN A 5 25.70 3.61 32.83
CA ASN A 5 26.49 3.05 31.73
C ASN A 5 27.91 2.71 32.20
N ARG A 6 28.24 1.41 32.30
CA ARG A 6 29.63 0.94 32.37
C ARG A 6 29.92 -0.22 31.43
N THR A 7 30.69 0.10 30.38
CA THR A 7 31.67 -0.72 29.65
C THR A 7 31.47 -2.24 29.67
N VAL A 8 30.99 -2.79 28.54
CA VAL A 8 31.07 -4.22 28.23
C VAL A 8 32.36 -4.51 27.46
N ILE A 9 33.09 -5.56 27.87
CA ILE A 9 34.29 -6.05 27.17
C ILE A 9 33.87 -7.17 26.22
N PHE A 10 34.29 -7.10 24.96
CA PHE A 10 33.92 -8.08 23.92
C PHE A 10 34.70 -9.40 24.04
N SER A 11 33.97 -10.52 24.04
CA SER A 11 34.42 -11.80 23.45
C SER A 11 33.24 -12.78 23.33
N GLY A 12 33.02 -13.32 22.14
CA GLY A 12 32.04 -14.38 21.87
C GLY A 12 30.68 -13.90 21.34
N ILE A 13 30.14 -14.67 20.39
CA ILE A 13 28.81 -14.46 19.82
C ILE A 13 27.76 -14.84 20.86
N PHE A 14 27.26 -13.84 21.59
CA PHE A 14 26.06 -13.97 22.42
C PHE A 14 24.88 -13.36 21.67
N PHE A 15 23.81 -14.15 21.48
CA PHE A 15 22.48 -13.59 21.28
C PHE A 15 22.06 -12.89 22.58
N VAL A 16 22.32 -11.58 22.66
CA VAL A 16 21.80 -10.75 23.74
C VAL A 16 20.31 -10.55 23.46
N LEU A 17 19.45 -11.38 24.06
CA LEU A 17 18.02 -11.08 24.13
C LEU A 17 17.84 -9.82 24.97
N PHE A 18 17.65 -8.69 24.30
CA PHE A 18 17.40 -7.42 24.95
C PHE A 18 15.90 -7.31 25.25
N PHE A 19 15.49 -7.73 26.45
CA PHE A 19 14.13 -7.55 26.93
C PHE A 19 13.88 -6.06 27.20
N MET A 20 13.24 -5.38 26.26
CA MET A 20 12.84 -3.99 26.39
C MET A 20 11.36 -3.91 26.79
N THR A 21 11.08 -3.42 28.00
CA THR A 21 9.71 -3.09 28.41
C THR A 21 9.33 -1.76 27.81
N ILE A 22 8.33 -1.76 26.93
CA ILE A 22 7.79 -0.59 26.24
C ILE A 22 6.36 -0.42 26.74
N GLY A 23 6.21 0.27 27.87
CA GLY A 23 4.94 0.35 28.58
C GLY A 23 5.05 1.07 29.91
N ASN A 24 3.92 1.41 30.53
CA ASN A 24 3.86 2.15 31.78
C ASN A 24 3.72 1.19 32.98
N ALA A 25 4.56 1.33 34.00
CA ALA A 25 4.57 0.43 35.18
C ALA A 25 3.51 0.79 36.25
N THR A 26 2.54 1.64 35.90
CA THR A 26 1.42 2.07 36.74
C THR A 26 0.25 1.09 36.67
N ALA A 27 -0.77 1.27 37.51
CA ALA A 27 -1.95 0.40 37.49
C ALA A 27 -2.73 0.61 36.18
N GLY A 28 -2.68 -0.40 35.31
CA GLY A 28 -3.38 -0.44 34.02
C GLY A 28 -3.11 -1.74 33.26
N SER A 29 -3.83 -1.95 32.18
CA SER A 29 -3.67 -3.00 31.19
C SER A 29 -3.16 -2.40 29.88
N GLU A 30 -2.17 -3.04 29.27
CA GLU A 30 -1.73 -2.77 27.89
C GLU A 30 -2.17 -3.95 27.01
N ARG A 31 -2.87 -3.69 25.91
CA ARG A 31 -3.48 -4.73 25.06
C ARG A 31 -3.40 -4.39 23.57
N ASN A 32 -3.74 -5.39 22.75
CA ASN A 32 -3.88 -5.29 21.29
C ASN A 32 -2.71 -4.54 20.65
N SER A 33 -1.49 -4.96 21.00
CA SER A 33 -0.28 -4.38 20.46
C SER A 33 -0.02 -4.89 19.04
N VAL A 34 0.28 -3.96 18.15
CA VAL A 34 0.62 -4.17 16.74
C VAL A 34 1.96 -3.50 16.45
N ILE A 35 2.68 -3.99 15.44
CA ILE A 35 3.99 -3.45 15.06
C ILE A 35 4.10 -3.32 13.54
N TYR A 36 4.57 -2.16 13.09
CA TYR A 36 4.94 -1.92 11.70
C TYR A 36 6.32 -1.24 11.65
N GLU A 37 7.29 -1.93 11.05
CA GLU A 37 8.71 -1.53 11.01
C GLU A 37 9.30 -1.24 12.42
N ASP A 38 9.51 0.02 12.76
CA ASP A 38 10.06 0.50 14.03
C ASP A 38 9.01 1.11 14.97
N ARG A 39 7.73 1.01 14.62
CA ARG A 39 6.59 1.56 15.37
C ARG A 39 5.77 0.46 16.02
N ILE A 40 5.62 0.53 17.34
CA ILE A 40 4.66 -0.29 18.10
C ILE A 40 3.48 0.60 18.47
N VAL A 41 2.26 0.14 18.23
CA VAL A 41 1.01 0.80 18.65
C VAL A 41 0.25 -0.14 19.57
N TRP A 42 -0.36 0.37 20.64
CA TRP A 42 -1.17 -0.41 21.58
C TRP A 42 -2.25 0.46 22.22
N GLN A 43 -3.22 -0.19 22.86
CA GLN A 43 -4.17 0.48 23.76
C GLN A 43 -3.71 0.35 25.22
N ASP A 44 -3.79 1.45 25.96
CA ASP A 44 -3.26 1.65 27.33
C ASP A 44 -4.39 2.24 28.19
N ASP A 45 -4.82 1.56 29.26
CA ASP A 45 -5.88 2.07 30.17
C ASP A 45 -5.34 2.77 31.44
N SER A 46 -4.02 3.02 31.52
CA SER A 46 -3.38 3.50 32.76
C SER A 46 -3.79 4.92 33.21
N ASN A 47 -4.57 5.65 32.40
CA ASN A 47 -5.18 6.93 32.73
C ASN A 47 -6.66 6.82 33.18
N GLY A 48 -7.31 5.66 33.03
CA GLY A 48 -8.69 5.38 33.46
C GLY A 48 -9.70 5.17 32.31
N ASN A 49 -9.32 5.52 31.09
CA ASN A 49 -9.96 5.20 29.81
C ASN A 49 -8.90 4.53 28.90
N TRP A 50 -9.35 3.77 27.90
CA TRP A 50 -8.42 3.20 26.92
C TRP A 50 -7.95 4.29 25.95
N ASP A 51 -6.65 4.60 25.92
CA ASP A 51 -6.01 5.52 24.98
C ASP A 51 -5.16 4.76 23.95
N ILE A 52 -5.05 5.24 22.71
CA ILE A 52 -4.07 4.71 21.74
C ILE A 52 -2.71 5.38 21.91
N GLN A 53 -1.70 4.54 22.14
CA GLN A 53 -0.31 4.93 22.34
C GLN A 53 0.58 4.36 21.24
N MET A 54 1.59 5.11 20.81
CA MET A 54 2.64 4.65 19.90
C MET A 54 4.03 4.80 20.52
N TYR A 55 4.94 3.91 20.15
CA TYR A 55 6.37 3.99 20.48
C TYR A 55 7.22 3.80 19.23
N ASN A 56 8.08 4.78 18.95
CA ASN A 56 9.12 4.67 17.94
C ASN A 56 10.38 4.05 18.57
N ILE A 57 10.72 2.82 18.16
CA ILE A 57 11.90 2.11 18.64
C ILE A 57 13.19 2.87 18.28
N SER A 58 13.26 3.40 17.04
CA SER A 58 14.44 4.11 16.51
C SER A 58 14.81 5.39 17.27
N THR A 59 13.80 6.14 17.75
CA THR A 59 13.97 7.42 18.46
C THR A 59 13.69 7.32 19.95
N SER A 60 13.25 6.16 20.44
CA SER A 60 12.82 5.90 21.81
C SER A 60 11.69 6.82 22.33
N ALA A 61 10.85 7.33 21.43
CA ALA A 61 9.78 8.27 21.74
C ALA A 61 8.40 7.59 21.91
N LYS A 62 7.74 7.78 23.06
CA LYS A 62 6.29 7.49 23.25
C LYS A 62 5.47 8.69 22.80
N ILE A 63 4.42 8.45 22.03
CA ILE A 63 3.55 9.47 21.41
C ILE A 63 2.08 9.04 21.64
N PRO A 64 1.24 9.86 22.29
CA PRO A 64 -0.21 9.64 22.30
C PRO A 64 -0.77 9.96 20.92
N ILE A 65 -1.61 9.08 20.37
CA ILE A 65 -2.16 9.23 19.00
C ILE A 65 -3.36 10.18 18.97
N THR A 66 -4.14 10.21 20.05
CA THR A 66 -5.23 11.16 20.26
C THR A 66 -5.19 11.71 21.69
N ASN A 67 -5.99 12.75 21.97
CA ASN A 67 -6.17 13.33 23.31
C ASN A 67 -7.67 13.42 23.66
N ASP A 68 -8.51 12.61 23.02
CA ASP A 68 -9.96 12.57 23.24
C ASP A 68 -10.30 11.74 24.48
N GLU A 69 -11.17 12.25 25.36
CA GLU A 69 -11.49 11.66 26.66
C GLU A 69 -12.34 10.35 26.57
N ALA A 70 -12.75 9.96 25.37
CA ALA A 70 -13.47 8.72 25.10
C ALA A 70 -12.60 7.45 25.27
N GLU A 71 -13.17 6.27 25.01
CA GLU A 71 -12.38 5.03 24.90
C GLU A 71 -11.99 4.80 23.43
N GLN A 72 -10.70 4.55 23.20
CA GLN A 72 -10.17 4.13 21.91
C GLN A 72 -9.53 2.74 22.03
N GLN A 73 -9.89 1.84 21.10
CA GLN A 73 -9.61 0.41 21.20
C GLN A 73 -9.26 -0.18 19.84
N ASN A 74 -8.71 -1.40 19.86
CA ASN A 74 -8.41 -2.21 18.68
C ASN A 74 -7.59 -1.45 17.61
N PRO A 75 -6.40 -0.92 17.97
CA PRO A 75 -5.57 -0.21 17.01
C PRO A 75 -4.94 -1.17 15.99
N ASP A 76 -4.74 -0.68 14.77
CA ASP A 76 -3.92 -1.33 13.75
C ASP A 76 -3.07 -0.29 12.99
N ILE A 77 -1.95 -0.70 12.39
CA ILE A 77 -0.98 0.20 11.76
C ILE A 77 -0.41 -0.35 10.45
N TYR A 78 -0.45 0.47 9.40
CA TYR A 78 0.26 0.22 8.14
C TYR A 78 0.90 1.50 7.60
N GLY A 79 2.21 1.47 7.35
CA GLY A 79 2.94 2.62 6.85
C GLY A 79 2.84 3.80 7.83
N ASN A 80 2.39 4.95 7.34
CA ASN A 80 2.21 6.16 8.16
C ASN A 80 0.78 6.31 8.73
N ARG A 81 -0.03 5.25 8.73
CA ARG A 81 -1.46 5.31 9.08
C ARG A 81 -1.75 4.35 10.23
N ILE A 82 -2.36 4.88 11.28
CA ILE A 82 -2.92 4.11 12.40
C ILE A 82 -4.44 4.20 12.29
N VAL A 83 -5.16 3.10 12.48
CA VAL A 83 -6.62 3.07 12.60
C VAL A 83 -7.03 2.52 13.95
N TRP A 84 -8.18 2.94 14.48
CA TRP A 84 -8.73 2.42 15.73
C TRP A 84 -10.25 2.58 15.78
N GLN A 85 -10.87 1.87 16.70
CA GLN A 85 -12.28 2.04 17.08
C GLN A 85 -12.37 3.09 18.19
N ASP A 86 -13.25 4.07 18.06
CA ASP A 86 -13.34 5.24 18.93
C ASP A 86 -14.77 5.45 19.46
N SER A 87 -14.92 5.59 20.77
CA SER A 87 -16.24 5.67 21.41
C SER A 87 -16.80 7.10 21.52
N ARG A 88 -16.16 8.13 20.94
CA ARG A 88 -16.47 9.54 21.26
C ARG A 88 -17.84 10.05 20.81
N ASN A 89 -18.40 9.54 19.70
CA ASN A 89 -19.69 10.02 19.19
C ASN A 89 -20.88 9.17 19.64
N GLY A 90 -20.70 7.86 19.81
CA GLY A 90 -21.77 6.91 20.16
C GLY A 90 -21.71 6.34 21.58
N GLY A 91 -20.58 6.50 22.30
CA GLY A 91 -20.33 5.86 23.60
C GLY A 91 -19.77 4.44 23.46
N ARG A 92 -19.50 3.78 24.59
CA ARG A 92 -18.75 2.50 24.65
C ARG A 92 -19.35 1.33 23.85
N GLU A 93 -20.65 1.38 23.57
CA GLU A 93 -21.38 0.34 22.81
C GLU A 93 -21.54 0.70 21.32
N ASN A 94 -21.16 1.92 20.91
CA ASN A 94 -21.32 2.43 19.56
C ASN A 94 -20.05 3.21 19.15
N GLY A 95 -19.09 2.47 18.59
CA GLY A 95 -17.82 3.02 18.13
C GLY A 95 -17.87 3.48 16.68
N ASP A 96 -17.00 4.43 16.33
CA ASP A 96 -16.66 4.82 14.97
C ASP A 96 -15.24 4.34 14.64
N ILE A 97 -14.91 4.20 13.35
CA ILE A 97 -13.52 4.01 12.93
C ILE A 97 -12.86 5.36 12.67
N TYR A 98 -11.72 5.58 13.33
CA TYR A 98 -10.86 6.74 13.13
C TYR A 98 -9.51 6.32 12.53
N MET A 99 -8.83 7.28 11.90
CA MET A 99 -7.50 7.12 11.33
C MET A 99 -6.61 8.32 11.68
N TYR A 100 -5.33 8.07 11.97
CA TYR A 100 -4.29 9.08 12.16
C TYR A 100 -3.19 8.91 11.12
N ASN A 101 -2.90 9.97 10.38
CA ASN A 101 -1.73 10.05 9.52
C ASN A 101 -0.55 10.65 10.31
N ILE A 102 0.42 9.80 10.62
CA ILE A 102 1.63 10.15 11.39
C ILE A 102 2.45 11.25 10.70
N SER A 103 2.54 11.21 9.37
CA SER A 103 3.38 12.14 8.61
C SER A 103 2.81 13.56 8.48
N THR A 104 1.49 13.72 8.64
CA THR A 104 0.79 15.01 8.56
C THR A 104 0.16 15.41 9.90
N SER A 105 0.37 14.63 10.95
CA SER A 105 -0.28 14.74 12.26
C SER A 105 -1.80 14.93 12.18
N THR A 106 -2.45 14.26 11.23
CA THR A 106 -3.87 14.50 10.89
C THR A 106 -4.75 13.34 11.35
N GLU A 107 -5.69 13.62 12.23
CA GLU A 107 -6.78 12.70 12.62
C GLU A 107 -7.96 12.84 11.65
N THR A 108 -8.66 11.75 11.35
CA THR A 108 -9.81 11.72 10.44
C THR A 108 -10.79 10.61 10.83
N GLN A 109 -12.07 10.96 11.01
CA GLN A 109 -13.15 9.97 11.15
C GLN A 109 -13.39 9.28 9.80
N VAL A 110 -13.15 7.97 9.74
CA VAL A 110 -13.36 7.16 8.54
C VAL A 110 -14.86 6.90 8.34
N THR A 111 -15.59 6.63 9.42
CA THR A 111 -17.01 6.28 9.38
C THR A 111 -17.85 7.33 10.10
N PRO A 112 -18.61 8.19 9.39
CA PRO A 112 -19.51 9.18 10.01
C PRO A 112 -20.96 8.65 10.13
N ASN A 113 -21.15 7.33 10.17
CA ASN A 113 -22.47 6.73 10.29
C ASN A 113 -22.82 6.58 11.78
N LYS A 114 -24.07 6.81 12.17
CA LYS A 114 -24.51 6.75 13.58
C LYS A 114 -24.64 5.34 14.16
N SER A 115 -24.55 4.33 13.30
CA SER A 115 -24.51 2.92 13.65
C SER A 115 -23.15 2.54 14.24
N CYS A 116 -23.02 1.35 14.81
CA CYS A 116 -21.76 0.88 15.39
C CYS A 116 -20.80 0.39 14.30
N GLN A 117 -19.53 0.76 14.42
CA GLN A 117 -18.41 0.21 13.68
C GLN A 117 -17.30 -0.25 14.63
N MET A 118 -16.78 -1.45 14.39
CA MET A 118 -15.82 -2.10 15.28
C MET A 118 -14.76 -2.88 14.49
N ASN A 119 -13.71 -3.28 15.20
CA ASN A 119 -12.69 -4.21 14.71
C ASN A 119 -12.04 -3.75 13.37
N PRO A 120 -11.42 -2.56 13.33
CA PRO A 120 -10.75 -2.09 12.13
C PRO A 120 -9.45 -2.86 11.86
N ASN A 121 -9.10 -2.98 10.59
CA ASN A 121 -7.82 -3.51 10.14
C ASN A 121 -7.36 -2.76 8.88
N ILE A 122 -6.06 -2.53 8.70
CA ILE A 122 -5.50 -1.71 7.61
C ILE A 122 -4.38 -2.43 6.87
N TYR A 123 -4.45 -2.43 5.54
CA TYR A 123 -3.35 -2.86 4.68
C TYR A 123 -3.24 -1.97 3.45
N GLY A 124 -2.04 -1.42 3.21
CA GLY A 124 -1.78 -0.57 2.05
C GLY A 124 -2.60 0.72 2.09
N ASP A 125 -3.60 0.77 1.22
CA ASP A 125 -4.50 1.91 1.06
C ASP A 125 -5.95 1.60 1.46
N ARG A 126 -6.17 0.48 2.14
CA ARG A 126 -7.50 -0.05 2.46
C ARG A 126 -7.67 -0.22 3.96
N VAL A 127 -8.75 0.33 4.51
CA VAL A 127 -9.24 0.05 5.87
C VAL A 127 -10.47 -0.84 5.74
N VAL A 128 -10.56 -1.92 6.52
CA VAL A 128 -11.76 -2.75 6.65
C VAL A 128 -12.27 -2.72 8.08
N TRP A 129 -13.58 -2.90 8.29
CA TRP A 129 -14.21 -2.94 9.62
C TRP A 129 -15.54 -3.71 9.57
N ALA A 130 -16.03 -4.11 10.75
CA ALA A 130 -17.38 -4.65 10.92
C ALA A 130 -18.36 -3.51 11.23
N ASP A 131 -19.53 -3.51 10.59
CA ASP A 131 -20.49 -2.40 10.60
C ASP A 131 -21.93 -2.90 10.78
N ASP A 132 -22.68 -2.33 11.71
CA ASP A 132 -24.06 -2.79 12.03
C ASP A 132 -25.19 -2.02 11.31
N ARG A 133 -24.87 -1.11 10.37
CA ARG A 133 -25.83 -0.14 9.79
C ARG A 133 -27.12 -0.68 9.16
N ASN A 134 -27.19 -1.99 8.92
CA ASN A 134 -28.37 -2.67 8.39
C ASN A 134 -29.12 -3.48 9.47
N GLY A 135 -28.89 -3.18 10.75
CA GLY A 135 -29.39 -3.93 11.91
C GLY A 135 -28.69 -5.27 12.15
N ASN A 136 -27.60 -5.52 11.43
CA ASN A 136 -26.84 -6.76 11.40
C ASN A 136 -25.39 -6.44 10.98
N TRP A 137 -24.42 -7.25 11.44
CA TRP A 137 -23.00 -7.02 11.16
C TRP A 137 -22.60 -7.47 9.75
N ASP A 138 -22.04 -6.54 8.98
CA ASP A 138 -21.41 -6.79 7.69
C ASP A 138 -20.00 -6.16 7.62
N ILE A 139 -19.11 -6.73 6.82
CA ILE A 139 -17.78 -6.17 6.56
C ILE A 139 -17.88 -5.07 5.49
N TYR A 140 -17.27 -3.93 5.77
CA TYR A 140 -17.08 -2.83 4.84
C TYR A 140 -15.59 -2.53 4.63
N MET A 141 -15.29 -1.83 3.54
CA MET A 141 -13.96 -1.36 3.18
C MET A 141 -14.00 0.14 2.81
N TYR A 142 -12.91 0.84 3.08
CA TYR A 142 -12.63 2.21 2.64
C TYR A 142 -11.28 2.23 1.91
N ASN A 143 -11.28 2.65 0.64
CA ASN A 143 -10.06 3.00 -0.07
C ASN A 143 -9.70 4.45 0.26
N ILE A 144 -8.48 4.69 0.74
CA ILE A 144 -8.09 5.99 1.30
C ILE A 144 -7.80 7.00 0.19
N SER A 145 -7.11 6.60 -0.88
CA SER A 145 -6.74 7.44 -2.02
C SER A 145 -7.93 7.94 -2.84
N THR A 146 -8.92 7.07 -3.05
CA THR A 146 -10.14 7.39 -3.83
C THR A 146 -11.32 7.84 -2.97
N ALA A 147 -11.16 7.80 -1.64
CA ALA A 147 -12.21 8.03 -0.65
C ALA A 147 -13.48 7.17 -0.83
N THR A 148 -13.42 6.04 -1.55
CA THR A 148 -14.59 5.19 -1.80
C THR A 148 -14.86 4.20 -0.66
N LYS A 149 -16.14 3.97 -0.36
CA LYS A 149 -16.61 2.98 0.63
C LYS A 149 -17.39 1.87 -0.07
N SER A 150 -17.03 0.62 0.19
CA SER A 150 -17.65 -0.57 -0.40
C SER A 150 -18.12 -1.53 0.68
N LYS A 151 -19.25 -2.20 0.46
CA LYS A 151 -19.70 -3.34 1.28
C LYS A 151 -19.05 -4.62 0.73
N ILE A 152 -18.51 -5.48 1.61
CA ILE A 152 -17.75 -6.69 1.24
C ILE A 152 -18.57 -7.96 1.51
N SER A 153 -19.19 -8.09 2.69
CA SER A 153 -20.12 -9.19 2.98
C SER A 153 -21.56 -8.80 2.66
N ASN A 154 -22.47 -9.78 2.59
CA ASN A 154 -23.91 -9.51 2.47
C ASN A 154 -24.74 -10.56 3.22
N THR A 155 -24.34 -10.86 4.44
CA THR A 155 -24.85 -11.98 5.24
C THR A 155 -25.35 -11.59 6.62
N GLY A 156 -25.03 -10.38 7.09
CA GLY A 156 -25.53 -9.87 8.38
C GLY A 156 -25.03 -10.65 9.61
N SER A 157 -23.96 -11.43 9.45
CA SER A 157 -23.40 -12.31 10.48
C SER A 157 -21.87 -12.25 10.49
N ALA A 158 -21.28 -11.22 9.88
CA ALA A 158 -19.86 -11.11 9.56
C ALA A 158 -19.13 -10.13 10.49
N ASN A 159 -18.06 -10.57 11.16
CA ASN A 159 -17.30 -9.77 12.12
C ASN A 159 -15.80 -10.11 12.11
N TYR A 160 -14.98 -9.36 12.84
CA TYR A 160 -13.53 -9.50 12.98
C TYR A 160 -12.80 -9.64 11.62
N PRO A 161 -12.87 -8.62 10.75
CA PRO A 161 -12.18 -8.66 9.47
C PRO A 161 -10.66 -8.52 9.64
N ALA A 162 -9.91 -9.14 8.74
CA ALA A 162 -8.50 -8.86 8.52
C ALA A 162 -8.24 -8.75 7.01
N ILE A 163 -7.30 -7.89 6.63
CA ILE A 163 -6.94 -7.64 5.22
C ILE A 163 -5.44 -7.83 5.00
N TYR A 164 -5.08 -8.52 3.92
CA TYR A 164 -3.71 -8.62 3.43
C TYR A 164 -3.73 -8.60 1.89
N GLU A 165 -2.99 -7.67 1.29
CA GLU A 165 -2.94 -7.45 -0.16
C GLU A 165 -4.33 -7.23 -0.80
N ASN A 166 -4.81 -8.22 -1.54
CA ASN A 166 -6.13 -8.21 -2.17
C ASN A 166 -7.13 -9.15 -1.48
N ARG A 167 -6.79 -9.73 -0.32
CA ARG A 167 -7.64 -10.69 0.39
C ARG A 167 -8.18 -10.07 1.67
N ILE A 168 -9.49 -10.18 1.85
CA ILE A 168 -10.20 -9.82 3.09
C ILE A 168 -10.77 -11.11 3.66
N VAL A 169 -10.43 -11.45 4.90
CA VAL A 169 -11.01 -12.59 5.64
C VAL A 169 -11.83 -12.09 6.81
N TRP A 170 -12.84 -12.85 7.24
CA TRP A 170 -13.68 -12.52 8.39
C TRP A 170 -14.30 -13.78 9.01
N GLN A 171 -14.75 -13.65 10.27
CA GLN A 171 -15.58 -14.65 10.94
C GLN A 171 -17.05 -14.44 10.56
N ASP A 172 -17.77 -15.50 10.22
CA ASP A 172 -19.17 -15.42 9.80
C ASP A 172 -20.00 -16.56 10.37
N SER A 173 -21.12 -16.23 11.01
CA SER A 173 -21.99 -17.22 11.67
C SER A 173 -23.21 -17.66 10.86
N ARG A 174 -23.27 -17.39 9.55
CA ARG A 174 -24.43 -17.72 8.67
C ARG A 174 -24.87 -19.19 8.68
N ASN A 175 -23.98 -20.12 9.05
CA ASN A 175 -24.25 -21.56 9.10
C ASN A 175 -24.62 -22.06 10.53
N GLY A 176 -24.75 -21.15 11.51
CA GLY A 176 -25.01 -21.46 12.91
C GLY A 176 -23.77 -21.73 13.78
N ASN A 177 -22.59 -21.81 13.17
CA ASN A 177 -21.27 -21.80 13.83
C ASN A 177 -20.42 -20.68 13.21
N GLU A 178 -19.40 -20.20 13.92
CA GLU A 178 -18.42 -19.25 13.39
C GLU A 178 -17.46 -19.96 12.42
N ASP A 179 -17.62 -19.71 11.13
CA ASP A 179 -16.74 -20.16 10.05
C ASP A 179 -15.87 -19.00 9.54
N ILE A 180 -14.72 -19.29 8.92
CA ILE A 180 -13.87 -18.27 8.28
C ILE A 180 -14.24 -18.16 6.79
N TYR A 181 -14.58 -16.95 6.36
CA TYR A 181 -14.82 -16.60 4.96
C TYR A 181 -13.72 -15.70 4.41
N MET A 182 -13.61 -15.67 3.08
CA MET A 182 -12.66 -14.84 2.35
C MET A 182 -13.33 -14.22 1.13
N PHE A 183 -12.98 -12.97 0.85
CA PHE A 183 -13.20 -12.28 -0.42
C PHE A 183 -11.85 -11.91 -1.01
N THR A 184 -11.71 -12.07 -2.32
CA THR A 184 -10.55 -11.61 -3.08
C THR A 184 -11.01 -10.43 -3.91
N LEU A 185 -10.35 -9.28 -3.74
CA LEU A 185 -10.51 -8.12 -4.60
C LEU A 185 -9.86 -8.44 -5.95
N ASP A 186 -10.66 -8.34 -7.00
CA ASP A 186 -10.15 -8.36 -8.38
C ASP A 186 -9.19 -7.18 -8.57
N LEU A 187 -8.07 -7.42 -9.25
CA LEU A 187 -7.07 -6.38 -9.55
C LEU A 187 -7.41 -5.60 -10.83
N ASP A 188 -8.43 -6.03 -11.55
CA ASP A 188 -8.77 -5.59 -12.90
C ASP A 188 -9.77 -4.42 -12.92
N GLU A 189 -9.34 -3.27 -12.39
CA GLU A 189 -9.77 -1.98 -12.92
C GLU A 189 -8.51 -1.16 -13.27
N VAL A 190 -7.96 -1.42 -14.46
CA VAL A 190 -7.15 -0.40 -15.13
C VAL A 190 -8.09 0.79 -15.37
N PRO A 191 -7.85 1.96 -14.74
CA PRO A 191 -8.71 3.11 -14.97
C PRO A 191 -8.66 3.44 -16.47
N PRO A 192 -9.81 3.75 -17.11
CA PRO A 192 -9.79 4.16 -18.51
C PRO A 192 -8.88 5.38 -18.64
N VAL A 193 -7.94 5.31 -19.58
CA VAL A 193 -7.14 6.47 -20.00
C VAL A 193 -8.11 7.43 -20.68
N ASN A 194 -8.74 8.28 -19.87
CA ASN A 194 -9.52 9.41 -20.34
C ASN A 194 -8.53 10.41 -20.96
N GLY A 195 -8.41 10.34 -22.28
CA GLY A 195 -7.64 11.28 -23.07
C GLY A 195 -8.31 12.65 -23.06
N ASN A 196 -7.93 13.48 -22.08
CA ASN A 196 -8.26 14.91 -22.04
C ASN A 196 -7.27 15.70 -21.16
N GLU A 197 -5.98 15.55 -21.44
CA GLU A 197 -5.04 16.66 -21.26
C GLU A 197 -5.20 17.61 -22.45
N THR A 198 -6.01 18.66 -22.29
CA THR A 198 -5.91 19.83 -23.16
C THR A 198 -4.76 20.69 -22.66
N GLU A 199 -3.56 20.45 -23.19
CA GLU A 199 -2.51 21.48 -23.19
C GLU A 199 -3.08 22.73 -23.85
N ASN A 200 -3.10 23.84 -23.10
CA ASN A 200 -3.56 25.12 -23.60
C ASN A 200 -2.56 26.19 -23.13
N ASP A 201 -1.36 26.13 -23.70
CA ASP A 201 -0.47 27.28 -23.78
C ASP A 201 0.26 27.29 -25.14
N THR A 202 -0.22 28.13 -26.04
CA THR A 202 0.64 28.99 -26.88
C THR A 202 -0.20 30.01 -27.62
N ASP A 203 0.03 31.29 -27.31
CA ASP A 203 -0.39 32.40 -28.15
C ASP A 203 0.24 32.29 -29.55
N ASN A 204 -0.57 32.35 -30.61
CA ASN A 204 -0.23 33.22 -31.73
C ASN A 204 -1.47 33.65 -32.54
N CYS A 205 -1.63 34.97 -32.70
CA CYS A 205 -2.71 35.57 -33.49
C CYS A 205 -2.32 35.69 -34.96
N THR A 206 -3.27 35.48 -35.89
CA THR A 206 -3.53 36.41 -37.03
C THR A 206 -4.79 36.03 -37.83
N GLU A 207 -5.66 37.02 -38.03
CA GLU A 207 -6.50 37.30 -39.22
C GLU A 207 -7.59 36.30 -39.70
N PHE A 208 -8.86 36.68 -39.44
CA PHE A 208 -10.00 36.53 -40.36
C PHE A 208 -9.96 37.65 -41.45
N PRO A 209 -10.79 37.66 -42.54
CA PRO A 209 -11.96 36.82 -42.88
C PRO A 209 -11.83 36.21 -44.33
N ASP A 210 -12.84 35.79 -45.12
CA ASP A 210 -14.32 35.76 -45.05
C ASP A 210 -14.93 34.71 -46.02
N ASN A 211 -16.25 34.48 -45.95
CA ASN A 211 -17.14 33.84 -46.99
C ASN A 211 -16.87 32.37 -47.40
N GLU A 212 -17.81 31.56 -47.90
CA GLU A 212 -19.29 31.63 -48.00
C GLU A 212 -19.85 30.19 -48.14
N PHE A 213 -21.06 29.95 -47.61
CA PHE A 213 -22.19 29.24 -48.25
C PHE A 213 -21.92 28.04 -49.22
N ASP A 214 -22.33 26.82 -48.84
CA ASP A 214 -23.32 26.03 -49.61
C ASP A 214 -23.95 24.89 -48.78
N ALA A 215 -25.11 24.38 -49.20
CA ALA A 215 -25.84 23.28 -48.59
C ALA A 215 -26.34 22.26 -49.62
N GLY A 216 -25.91 21.00 -49.49
CA GLY A 216 -26.40 19.83 -50.25
C GLY A 216 -25.82 18.55 -49.64
N THR A 217 -26.61 17.72 -48.95
CA THR A 217 -27.41 16.60 -49.49
C THR A 217 -26.57 15.42 -50.05
N ASP A 218 -26.66 14.31 -49.33
CA ASP A 218 -26.92 12.96 -49.87
C ASP A 218 -25.88 12.31 -50.80
N ASP A 219 -25.15 11.30 -50.31
CA ASP A 219 -25.35 9.88 -50.68
C ASP A 219 -24.38 9.02 -49.84
N GLY A 220 -24.74 7.76 -49.57
CA GLY A 220 -23.89 6.81 -48.86
C GLY A 220 -23.04 6.00 -49.83
N THR A 221 -21.71 5.99 -49.63
CA THR A 221 -20.84 4.93 -50.16
C THR A 221 -19.87 4.48 -49.09
N ASP A 222 -20.19 3.34 -48.50
CA ASP A 222 -19.28 2.44 -47.82
C ASP A 222 -18.15 2.00 -48.78
N ASP A 223 -16.94 2.52 -48.55
CA ASP A 223 -15.71 2.04 -49.18
C ASP A 223 -14.68 1.70 -48.09
N GLU A 224 -14.12 0.50 -48.17
CA GLU A 224 -13.30 -0.12 -47.13
C GLU A 224 -11.87 0.44 -47.17
N THR A 225 -11.62 1.56 -46.49
CA THR A 225 -10.24 1.98 -46.18
C THR A 225 -9.60 0.99 -45.21
N GLN A 226 -8.86 0.02 -45.75
CA GLN A 226 -8.04 -0.90 -44.96
C GLN A 226 -7.10 -0.12 -44.02
N ILE A 227 -7.19 -0.41 -42.73
CA ILE A 227 -6.19 0.00 -41.75
C ILE A 227 -4.95 -0.86 -41.98
N PRO A 228 -3.77 -0.30 -42.28
CA PRO A 228 -2.54 -1.09 -42.44
C PRO A 228 -2.10 -1.69 -41.10
N ASP A 229 -1.50 -2.89 -41.18
CA ASP A 229 -0.83 -3.55 -40.06
C ASP A 229 0.18 -2.64 -39.35
N ASN A 230 0.18 -2.64 -38.00
CA ASN A 230 1.35 -2.95 -37.18
C ASN A 230 1.03 -2.95 -35.66
N CYS A 231 0.48 -4.05 -35.13
CA CYS A 231 0.36 -4.27 -33.69
C CYS A 231 1.44 -5.24 -33.16
N SER A 232 2.71 -4.93 -33.41
CA SER A 232 3.82 -5.45 -32.60
C SER A 232 5.02 -4.50 -32.64
N SER A 233 4.87 -3.33 -32.01
CA SER A 233 6.05 -2.56 -31.61
C SER A 233 6.81 -3.36 -30.55
N GLU A 234 8.03 -3.80 -30.87
CA GLU A 234 8.91 -4.34 -29.85
C GLU A 234 9.14 -3.26 -28.78
N LEU A 235 8.85 -3.60 -27.52
CA LEU A 235 9.13 -2.73 -26.39
C LEU A 235 10.59 -2.26 -26.42
N THR A 236 10.78 -0.96 -26.23
CA THR A 236 12.11 -0.36 -26.14
C THR A 236 12.82 -0.87 -24.88
N PRO A 237 14.17 -0.73 -24.79
CA PRO A 237 14.87 -1.04 -23.56
C PRO A 237 14.33 -0.29 -22.34
N LEU A 238 13.85 0.94 -22.53
CA LEU A 238 13.27 1.77 -21.47
C LEU A 238 11.95 1.17 -20.95
N ASP A 239 11.02 0.85 -21.86
CA ASP A 239 9.73 0.24 -21.49
C ASP A 239 9.92 -1.10 -20.78
N ARG A 240 10.94 -1.88 -21.17
CA ARG A 240 11.26 -3.15 -20.51
C ARG A 240 11.89 -2.97 -19.14
N ILE A 241 12.77 -1.98 -18.95
CA ILE A 241 13.32 -1.66 -17.62
C ILE A 241 12.17 -1.23 -16.69
N LEU A 242 11.24 -0.42 -17.19
CA LEU A 242 10.06 0.01 -16.44
C LEU A 242 9.16 -1.18 -16.07
N ALA A 243 8.79 -2.05 -17.02
CA ALA A 243 7.97 -3.23 -16.76
C ALA A 243 8.64 -4.21 -15.77
N LEU A 244 9.97 -4.39 -15.85
CA LEU A 244 10.73 -5.21 -14.90
C LEU A 244 10.79 -4.56 -13.50
N LYS A 245 10.81 -3.22 -13.43
CA LYS A 245 10.72 -2.48 -12.16
C LYS A 245 9.33 -2.62 -11.55
N GLU A 246 8.26 -2.47 -12.33
CA GLU A 246 6.88 -2.68 -11.86
C GLU A 246 6.69 -4.09 -11.32
N TYR A 247 7.22 -5.12 -11.99
CA TYR A 247 7.25 -6.49 -11.46
C TYR A 247 7.94 -6.57 -10.09
N VAL A 248 9.12 -5.98 -9.93
CA VAL A 248 9.86 -5.96 -8.65
C VAL A 248 9.08 -5.23 -7.56
N GLU A 249 8.47 -4.09 -7.87
CA GLU A 249 7.72 -3.28 -6.90
C GLU A 249 6.39 -3.92 -6.49
N CYS A 250 5.73 -4.63 -7.39
CA CYS A 250 4.54 -5.43 -7.13
C CYS A 250 4.85 -6.69 -6.32
N THR A 251 5.79 -7.52 -6.78
CA THR A 251 6.15 -8.80 -6.14
C THR A 251 6.74 -8.59 -4.74
N TYR A 252 7.66 -7.63 -4.58
CA TYR A 252 8.36 -7.41 -3.31
C TYR A 252 7.78 -6.26 -2.48
N LYS A 253 6.50 -5.94 -2.67
CA LYS A 253 5.81 -4.79 -2.06
C LYS A 253 6.09 -4.62 -0.56
N CYS A 254 5.99 -5.72 0.21
CA CYS A 254 6.25 -5.78 1.66
C CYS A 254 7.72 -6.07 2.02
N GLN A 255 8.53 -6.61 1.12
CA GLN A 255 9.95 -6.87 1.37
C GLN A 255 10.78 -5.61 1.05
N VAL A 256 10.66 -4.57 1.89
CA VAL A 256 11.24 -3.23 1.62
C VAL A 256 12.71 -3.27 1.20
N LYS A 257 13.56 -4.08 1.87
CA LYS A 257 14.98 -4.20 1.52
C LYS A 257 15.21 -4.85 0.16
N THR A 258 14.51 -5.95 -0.13
CA THR A 258 14.56 -6.68 -1.41
C THR A 258 14.14 -5.76 -2.55
N LYS A 259 12.95 -5.15 -2.41
CA LYS A 259 12.37 -4.20 -3.36
C LYS A 259 13.31 -3.02 -3.62
N THR A 260 13.73 -2.31 -2.57
CA THR A 260 14.60 -1.14 -2.74
C THR A 260 15.95 -1.51 -3.37
N GLY A 261 16.56 -2.64 -2.99
CA GLY A 261 17.82 -3.08 -3.58
C GLY A 261 17.71 -3.36 -5.09
N LEU A 262 16.68 -4.11 -5.49
CA LEU A 262 16.42 -4.46 -6.89
C LEU A 262 15.95 -3.25 -7.72
N ALA A 263 14.96 -2.49 -7.24
CA ALA A 263 14.42 -1.33 -7.95
C ALA A 263 15.45 -0.20 -8.12
N THR A 264 16.31 0.06 -7.12
CA THR A 264 17.37 1.08 -7.23
C THR A 264 18.35 0.75 -8.37
N LEU A 265 18.66 -0.52 -8.61
CA LEU A 265 19.53 -0.93 -9.72
C LEU A 265 18.84 -0.73 -11.08
N LEU A 266 17.53 -0.97 -11.16
CA LEU A 266 16.74 -0.70 -12.37
C LEU A 266 16.61 0.81 -12.64
N ASP A 267 16.33 1.63 -11.61
CA ASP A 267 16.30 3.10 -11.72
C ASP A 267 17.66 3.68 -12.13
N THR A 268 18.76 3.14 -11.57
CA THR A 268 20.11 3.57 -11.93
C THR A 268 20.46 3.13 -13.36
N SER A 269 20.01 1.95 -13.79
CA SER A 269 20.13 1.51 -15.18
C SER A 269 19.37 2.43 -16.13
N MET A 270 18.12 2.76 -15.79
CA MET A 270 17.23 3.62 -16.55
C MET A 270 17.87 5.00 -16.76
N CYS A 271 18.28 5.64 -15.67
CA CYS A 271 18.97 6.93 -15.69
C CYS A 271 20.27 6.89 -16.52
N HIS A 272 21.06 5.81 -16.46
CA HIS A 272 22.24 5.68 -17.32
C HIS A 272 21.89 5.52 -18.80
N TYR A 273 20.84 4.78 -19.14
CA TYR A 273 20.38 4.60 -20.51
C TYR A 273 19.84 5.90 -21.11
N GLU A 274 19.02 6.65 -20.37
CA GLU A 274 18.51 7.97 -20.76
C GLU A 274 19.64 9.00 -20.99
N ASN A 275 20.75 8.88 -20.25
CA ASN A 275 21.96 9.69 -20.43
C ASN A 275 22.94 9.13 -21.49
N CYS A 276 22.50 8.19 -22.33
CA CYS A 276 23.28 7.53 -23.38
C CYS A 276 24.56 6.80 -22.88
N ASP A 277 24.59 6.38 -21.62
CA ASP A 277 25.68 5.60 -21.02
C ASP A 277 25.32 4.10 -20.97
N ASN A 278 25.16 3.51 -22.16
CA ASN A 278 24.77 2.11 -22.34
C ASN A 278 25.68 1.15 -21.55
N ALA A 279 26.97 1.46 -21.43
CA ALA A 279 27.93 0.65 -20.68
C ALA A 279 27.61 0.62 -19.16
N LYS A 280 27.24 1.76 -18.56
CA LYS A 280 26.82 1.78 -17.15
C LYS A 280 25.42 1.22 -16.95
N ALA A 281 24.48 1.44 -17.88
CA ALA A 281 23.15 0.84 -17.84
C ALA A 281 23.24 -0.70 -17.79
N VAL A 282 23.97 -1.29 -18.74
CA VAL A 282 24.29 -2.71 -18.79
C VAL A 282 25.02 -3.20 -17.54
N SER A 283 25.92 -2.40 -16.96
CA SER A 283 26.59 -2.74 -15.70
C SER A 283 25.60 -2.87 -14.53
N MET A 284 24.62 -1.94 -14.44
CA MET A 284 23.57 -2.00 -13.41
C MET A 284 22.63 -3.19 -13.60
N LEU A 285 22.27 -3.53 -14.84
CA LEU A 285 21.50 -4.75 -15.13
C LEU A 285 22.27 -6.03 -14.77
N LYS A 286 23.59 -6.06 -14.99
CA LYS A 286 24.46 -7.18 -14.56
C LYS A 286 24.56 -7.26 -13.03
N SER A 287 24.58 -6.12 -12.32
CA SER A 287 24.47 -6.08 -10.85
C SER A 287 23.09 -6.52 -10.34
N PHE A 288 22.00 -6.19 -11.04
CA PHE A 288 20.65 -6.63 -10.72
C PHE A 288 20.51 -8.16 -10.81
N ILE A 289 21.01 -8.77 -11.89
CA ILE A 289 21.06 -10.24 -12.06
C ILE A 289 21.84 -10.89 -10.92
N HIS A 290 23.01 -10.33 -10.58
CA HIS A 290 23.84 -10.85 -9.49
C HIS A 290 23.12 -10.80 -8.14
N LEU A 291 22.49 -9.66 -7.82
CA LEU A 291 21.74 -9.48 -6.57
C LEU A 291 20.55 -10.44 -6.47
N ALA A 292 19.79 -10.65 -7.56
CA ALA A 292 18.70 -11.63 -7.60
C ALA A 292 19.21 -13.05 -7.28
N ARG A 293 20.34 -13.47 -7.86
CA ARG A 293 20.94 -14.79 -7.56
C ARG A 293 21.50 -14.91 -6.14
N GLU A 294 22.04 -13.84 -5.56
CA GLU A 294 22.42 -13.85 -4.13
C GLU A 294 21.19 -13.95 -3.22
N MET A 295 20.10 -13.26 -3.57
CA MET A 295 18.81 -13.34 -2.86
C MET A 295 18.19 -14.73 -2.95
N GLU A 296 18.27 -15.40 -4.10
CA GLU A 296 17.85 -16.81 -4.28
C GLU A 296 18.65 -17.74 -3.37
N MET A 297 19.99 -17.64 -3.38
CA MET A 297 20.87 -18.45 -2.51
C MET A 297 20.60 -18.22 -1.02
N CYS A 298 20.09 -17.05 -0.64
CA CYS A 298 19.69 -16.72 0.72
C CYS A 298 18.23 -17.08 1.05
N ASN A 299 17.47 -17.69 0.13
CA ASN A 299 16.02 -17.92 0.23
C ASN A 299 15.19 -16.65 0.50
N GLN A 300 15.64 -15.48 0.02
CA GLN A 300 14.88 -14.22 0.09
C GLN A 300 13.85 -14.13 -1.05
N ILE A 301 14.18 -14.74 -2.19
CA ILE A 301 13.32 -14.92 -3.36
C ILE A 301 13.33 -16.39 -3.79
N SER A 302 12.34 -16.80 -4.58
CA SER A 302 12.28 -18.14 -5.17
C SER A 302 13.12 -18.26 -6.45
N ALA A 303 13.45 -19.49 -6.83
CA ALA A 303 14.17 -19.78 -8.07
C ALA A 303 13.41 -19.32 -9.33
N ASP A 304 12.07 -19.47 -9.35
CA ASP A 304 11.24 -19.06 -10.49
C ASP A 304 11.25 -17.52 -10.70
N GLU A 305 11.25 -16.75 -9.60
CA GLU A 305 11.37 -15.29 -9.64
C GLU A 305 12.79 -14.85 -10.07
N ALA A 306 13.83 -15.53 -9.57
CA ALA A 306 15.22 -15.29 -9.96
C ALA A 306 15.44 -15.57 -11.46
N ASP A 307 14.91 -16.68 -11.96
CA ASP A 307 14.96 -17.08 -13.37
C ASP A 307 14.16 -16.12 -14.27
N TYR A 308 13.02 -15.61 -13.80
CA TYR A 308 12.27 -14.56 -14.51
C TYR A 308 13.08 -13.27 -14.62
N MET A 309 13.58 -12.76 -13.48
CA MET A 309 14.34 -11.52 -13.42
C MET A 309 15.63 -11.59 -14.24
N GLU A 310 16.37 -12.71 -14.19
CA GLU A 310 17.56 -12.89 -15.02
C GLU A 310 17.25 -12.92 -16.51
N ARG A 311 16.17 -13.61 -16.91
CA ARG A 311 15.79 -13.74 -18.33
C ARG A 311 15.40 -12.40 -18.93
N GLU A 312 14.56 -11.61 -18.27
CA GLU A 312 14.16 -10.30 -18.79
C GLU A 312 15.31 -9.29 -18.72
N ALA A 313 16.13 -9.28 -17.66
CA ALA A 313 17.32 -8.42 -17.59
C ALA A 313 18.34 -8.74 -18.69
N LYS A 314 18.55 -10.02 -19.03
CA LYS A 314 19.38 -10.42 -20.19
C LYS A 314 18.78 -9.93 -21.51
N ARG A 315 17.47 -10.08 -21.71
CA ARG A 315 16.78 -9.59 -22.91
C ARG A 315 16.93 -8.08 -23.09
N ILE A 316 16.90 -7.32 -21.99
CA ILE A 316 17.17 -5.87 -22.00
C ILE A 316 18.63 -5.59 -22.36
N ILE A 317 19.59 -6.30 -21.75
CA ILE A 317 21.03 -6.17 -22.09
C ILE A 317 21.26 -6.44 -23.58
N ASP A 318 20.68 -7.52 -24.13
CA ASP A 318 20.81 -7.88 -25.54
C ASP A 318 20.26 -6.77 -26.46
N GLN A 319 19.15 -6.11 -26.09
CA GLN A 319 18.63 -4.96 -26.84
C GLN A 319 19.49 -3.69 -26.68
N ILE A 320 20.10 -3.44 -25.52
CA ILE A 320 20.98 -2.27 -25.31
C ILE A 320 22.33 -2.47 -26.01
N GLU A 321 22.88 -3.69 -26.03
CA GLU A 321 24.15 -4.00 -26.71
C GLU A 321 23.99 -4.14 -28.24
N ALA A 322 22.76 -4.22 -28.75
CA ALA A 322 22.44 -4.24 -30.19
C ALA A 322 22.19 -2.86 -30.83
N ASN A 323 22.07 -1.80 -30.02
CA ASN A 323 21.77 -0.41 -30.43
C ASN A 323 22.99 0.52 -30.26
#